data_AF-A0A958AA85-F1
#
_entry.id   AF-A0A958AA85-F1
#
_cell.length_a   1.000
_cell.length_b   1.000
_cell.length_c   1.000
_cell.angle_alpha   90.00
_cell.angle_beta   90.00
_cell.angle_gamma   90.00
#
_symmetry.space_group_name_H-M   'P 1'
#
loop_
_entity.id
_entity.type
_entity.pdbx_description
1 polymer ?
#
loop_
_entity_poly.entity_id
_entity_poly.type
_entity_poly.pdbx_seq_one_letter_code
_entity_poly.pdbx_strand_id
1 'polypeptide(L)'
;MATNSTAQPLSGKWKGFFIHLGVYVIVISLLGLMNLLIDPGGYPWFLWPALGWGVGVAFHLFGLRLGEMSHISGKWRGFIAHAGSYAIIMAMLLGVYLLADPGGYPWFLWPALGWGVAVAIHFFVLIMGKNRNPAETPDLAEQSTEKRRKRKRDRLAEPESPEPPAVVSAAGPALKDQVKKARTYQAQIKSLLKASTRQNIHIRQDDLAKQIDEWVRAVEVLAERIESFRQNSLIQTDLAAVPQSIDDLERRLASETDESTRAELERTLTVHKNHLEALNQLQGTIKRAEIKIESTLSLLGTLYSQMLTSQSTNHVADYSRLFEDVEEEVHILQDHLDALGEVKSGRI
;
A
#
# COMPACT_ATOMS: atom_id res chain seq x y z
N MET A 1 50.29 -19.65 -15.55
CA MET A 1 48.89 -19.61 -15.05
C MET A 1 48.68 -18.30 -14.33
N ALA A 2 48.05 -17.32 -14.98
CA ALA A 2 47.72 -16.03 -14.39
C ALA A 2 46.24 -16.06 -13.98
N THR A 3 45.96 -16.03 -12.68
CA THR A 3 44.60 -15.90 -12.15
C THR A 3 44.18 -14.43 -12.25
N ASN A 4 43.47 -14.06 -13.31
CA ASN A 4 42.78 -12.78 -13.37
C ASN A 4 41.61 -12.79 -12.37
N SER A 5 41.87 -12.27 -11.17
CA SER A 5 40.84 -11.97 -10.19
C SER A 5 40.07 -10.74 -10.67
N THR A 6 38.99 -10.97 -11.42
CA THR A 6 38.03 -9.92 -11.80
C THR A 6 37.30 -9.45 -10.54
N ALA A 7 37.73 -8.32 -9.98
CA ALA A 7 36.98 -7.63 -8.94
C ALA A 7 35.62 -7.24 -9.51
N GLN A 8 34.56 -7.93 -9.11
CA GLN A 8 33.21 -7.55 -9.50
C GLN A 8 32.89 -6.15 -8.94
N PRO A 9 32.25 -5.27 -9.73
CA PRO A 9 31.90 -3.94 -9.25
C PRO A 9 30.94 -4.06 -8.07
N LEU A 10 31.27 -3.41 -6.94
CA LEU A 10 30.42 -3.33 -5.77
C LEU A 10 28.99 -2.91 -6.16
N SER A 11 27.98 -3.59 -5.62
CA SER A 11 26.59 -3.26 -5.89
C SER A 11 26.29 -1.81 -5.46
N GLY A 12 25.30 -1.17 -6.10
CA GLY A 12 24.96 0.24 -5.82
C GLY A 12 24.65 0.51 -4.34
N LYS A 13 24.14 -0.49 -3.61
CA LYS A 13 23.85 -0.41 -2.17
C LYS A 13 25.14 -0.33 -1.33
N TRP A 14 26.12 -1.16 -1.64
CA TRP A 14 27.44 -1.15 -0.97
C TRP A 14 28.20 0.15 -1.25
N LYS A 15 28.11 0.69 -2.49
CA LYS A 15 28.67 2.02 -2.81
C LYS A 15 28.08 3.12 -1.92
N GLY A 16 26.76 3.12 -1.76
CA GLY A 16 26.07 4.03 -0.85
C GLY A 16 26.60 3.92 0.57
N PHE A 17 26.76 2.72 1.11
CA PHE A 17 27.33 2.51 2.45
C PHE A 17 28.75 3.06 2.59
N PHE A 18 29.65 2.78 1.65
CA PHE A 18 31.03 3.28 1.72
C PHE A 18 31.12 4.80 1.66
N ILE A 19 30.21 5.47 0.94
CA ILE A 19 30.11 6.93 0.96
C ILE A 19 29.74 7.43 2.37
N HIS A 20 28.69 6.87 2.98
CA HIS A 20 28.27 7.27 4.33
C HIS A 20 29.35 6.97 5.38
N LEU A 21 30.01 5.80 5.28
CA LEU A 21 31.13 5.43 6.14
C LEU A 21 32.33 6.36 5.95
N GLY A 22 32.66 6.70 4.70
CA GLY A 22 33.75 7.63 4.39
C GLY A 22 33.49 9.03 4.95
N VAL A 23 32.29 9.57 4.74
CA VAL A 23 31.86 10.85 5.33
C VAL A 23 31.93 10.79 6.85
N TYR A 24 31.43 9.72 7.47
CA TYR A 24 31.50 9.53 8.92
C TYR A 24 32.95 9.58 9.43
N VAL A 25 33.85 8.79 8.84
CA VAL A 25 35.26 8.74 9.27
C VAL A 25 35.92 10.11 9.11
N ILE A 26 35.73 10.78 7.97
CA ILE A 26 36.35 12.09 7.69
C ILE A 26 35.84 13.14 8.68
N VAL A 27 34.51 13.25 8.85
CA VAL A 27 33.90 14.27 9.72
C VAL A 27 34.27 14.01 11.17
N ILE A 28 34.15 12.78 11.68
CA ILE A 28 34.49 12.48 13.08
C ILE A 28 35.98 12.68 13.36
N SER A 29 36.87 12.31 12.42
CA SER A 29 38.30 12.58 12.57
C SER A 29 38.60 14.08 12.59
N LEU A 30 37.94 14.87 11.74
CA LEU A 30 38.08 16.33 11.74
C LEU A 30 37.57 16.96 13.04
N LEU A 31 36.40 16.52 13.55
CA LEU A 31 35.85 17.01 14.82
C LEU A 31 36.75 16.62 16.00
N GLY A 32 37.29 15.39 16.01
CA GLY A 32 38.24 14.93 17.01
C GLY A 32 39.53 15.74 16.98
N LEU A 33 40.10 15.97 15.80
CA LEU A 33 41.26 16.84 15.63
C LEU A 33 40.98 18.27 16.11
N MET A 34 39.83 18.83 15.73
CA MET A 34 39.41 20.17 16.14
C MET A 34 39.30 20.25 17.66
N ASN A 35 38.68 19.27 18.29
CA ASN A 35 38.54 19.25 19.74
C ASN A 35 39.90 19.19 20.44
N LEU A 36 40.82 18.33 19.97
CA LEU A 36 42.17 18.21 20.54
C LEU A 36 43.06 19.42 20.28
N LEU A 37 42.85 20.16 19.17
CA LEU A 37 43.63 21.36 18.86
C LEU A 37 43.12 22.61 19.59
N ILE A 38 41.81 22.74 19.75
CA ILE A 38 41.19 23.89 20.42
C ILE A 38 41.29 23.75 21.95
N ASP A 39 41.09 22.55 22.47
CA ASP A 39 41.12 22.28 23.91
C ASP A 39 41.76 20.90 24.20
N PRO A 40 43.10 20.79 24.16
CA PRO A 40 43.81 19.52 24.31
C PRO A 40 43.58 18.78 25.64
N GLY A 41 43.15 19.50 26.68
CA GLY A 41 42.79 18.94 27.99
C GLY A 41 41.29 18.94 28.27
N GLY A 42 40.50 19.36 27.28
CA GLY A 42 39.06 19.55 27.39
C GLY A 42 38.25 18.29 27.35
N TYR A 43 36.96 18.46 27.62
CA TYR A 43 35.99 17.38 27.47
C TYR A 43 35.89 16.94 26.00
N PRO A 44 35.99 15.63 25.69
CA PRO A 44 36.02 15.13 24.32
C PRO A 44 34.64 15.11 23.65
N TRP A 45 34.09 16.29 23.35
CA TRP A 45 32.72 16.44 22.87
C TRP A 45 32.46 15.75 21.52
N PHE A 46 33.49 15.48 20.71
CA PHE A 46 33.38 14.80 19.42
C PHE A 46 32.85 13.36 19.56
N LEU A 47 32.96 12.75 20.75
CA LEU A 47 32.40 11.43 21.05
C LEU A 47 30.87 11.39 20.92
N TRP A 48 30.17 12.51 21.16
CA TRP A 48 28.71 12.58 21.04
C TRP A 48 28.22 12.48 19.59
N PRO A 49 28.71 13.31 18.64
CA PRO A 49 28.49 13.08 17.22
C PRO A 49 28.95 11.69 16.76
N ALA A 50 30.10 11.21 17.25
CA ALA A 50 30.63 9.90 16.86
C ALA A 50 29.67 8.76 17.23
N LEU A 51 29.12 8.77 18.44
CA LEU A 51 28.11 7.80 18.87
C LEU A 51 26.80 7.96 18.10
N GLY A 52 26.25 9.17 18.02
CA GLY A 52 24.96 9.42 17.37
C GLY A 52 24.95 9.06 15.89
N TRP A 53 25.98 9.48 15.13
CA TRP A 53 26.09 9.18 13.70
C TRP A 53 26.56 7.74 13.45
N GLY A 54 27.36 7.17 14.37
CA GLY A 54 27.83 5.79 14.29
C GLY A 54 26.69 4.79 14.29
N VAL A 55 25.59 5.09 14.98
CA VAL A 55 24.36 4.30 14.96
C VAL A 55 23.72 4.27 13.57
N GLY A 56 23.69 5.39 12.85
CA GLY A 56 23.19 5.45 11.47
C GLY A 56 24.01 4.58 10.52
N VAL A 57 25.34 4.58 10.68
CA VAL A 57 26.24 3.70 9.93
C VAL A 57 26.02 2.23 10.28
N ALA A 58 25.84 1.92 11.57
CA ALA A 58 25.53 0.58 12.04
C ALA A 58 24.20 0.05 11.48
N PHE A 59 23.16 0.88 11.43
CA PHE A 59 21.87 0.54 10.80
C PHE A 59 22.00 0.30 9.30
N HIS A 60 22.78 1.12 8.60
CA HIS A 60 23.01 0.94 7.16
C HIS A 60 23.72 -0.40 6.89
N LEU A 61 24.79 -0.71 7.63
CA LEU A 61 25.49 -1.99 7.53
C LEU A 61 24.58 -3.17 7.87
N PHE A 62 23.81 -3.05 8.94
CA PHE A 62 22.88 -4.08 9.38
C PHE A 62 21.79 -4.35 8.34
N GLY A 63 21.21 -3.30 7.74
CA GLY A 63 20.25 -3.41 6.65
C GLY A 63 20.83 -4.08 5.40
N LEU A 64 22.09 -3.79 5.04
CA LEU A 64 22.77 -4.47 3.93
C LEU A 64 22.93 -5.96 4.21
N ARG A 65 23.43 -6.33 5.40
CA ARG A 65 23.61 -7.74 5.80
C ARG A 65 22.28 -8.49 5.89
N LEU A 66 21.22 -7.84 6.37
CA LEU A 66 19.87 -8.43 6.41
C LEU A 66 19.29 -8.61 5.00
N GLY A 67 19.65 -7.75 4.06
CA GLY A 67 19.30 -7.87 2.64
C GLY A 67 19.96 -9.05 1.94
N GLU A 68 21.17 -9.46 2.36
CA GLU A 68 21.90 -10.61 1.82
C GLU A 68 21.35 -11.96 2.31
N MET A 69 20.62 -11.98 3.43
CA MET A 69 19.99 -13.19 3.98
C MET A 69 18.69 -13.57 3.25
N SER A 70 18.76 -13.77 1.94
CA SER A 70 17.60 -14.15 1.09
C SER A 70 17.04 -15.55 1.40
N HIS A 71 17.85 -16.43 1.98
CA HIS A 71 17.46 -17.80 2.33
C HIS A 71 16.55 -17.91 3.57
N ILE A 72 16.34 -16.81 4.31
CA ILE A 72 15.54 -16.80 5.54
C ILE A 72 14.11 -16.34 5.24
N SER A 73 13.11 -17.01 5.81
CA SER A 73 11.69 -16.64 5.64
C SER A 73 11.42 -15.18 6.05
N GLY A 74 10.47 -14.53 5.36
CA GLY A 74 10.16 -13.10 5.58
C GLY A 74 9.78 -12.76 7.03
N LYS A 75 9.09 -13.66 7.73
CA LYS A 75 8.74 -13.49 9.16
C LYS A 75 9.98 -13.41 10.05
N TRP A 76 10.93 -14.31 9.84
CA TRP A 76 12.21 -14.33 10.57
C TRP A 76 13.11 -13.15 10.22
N ARG A 77 13.13 -12.72 8.94
CA ARG A 77 13.83 -11.48 8.55
C ARG A 77 13.26 -10.26 9.26
N GLY A 78 11.92 -10.16 9.34
CA GLY A 78 11.24 -9.11 10.10
C GLY A 78 11.63 -9.13 11.58
N PHE A 79 11.65 -10.29 12.22
CA PHE A 79 12.10 -10.41 13.60
C PHE A 79 13.55 -9.99 13.81
N ILE A 80 14.46 -10.50 12.97
CA ILE A 80 15.88 -10.17 13.03
C ILE A 80 16.07 -8.66 12.89
N ALA A 81 15.33 -8.00 12.01
CA ALA A 81 15.34 -6.53 11.92
C ALA A 81 14.99 -5.85 13.26
N HIS A 82 13.91 -6.26 13.92
CA HIS A 82 13.48 -5.65 15.19
C HIS A 82 14.45 -5.95 16.34
N ALA A 83 14.90 -7.20 16.45
CA ALA A 83 15.85 -7.64 17.47
C ALA A 83 17.23 -6.98 17.29
N GLY A 84 17.72 -6.90 16.05
CA GLY A 84 18.98 -6.24 15.75
C GLY A 84 18.92 -4.73 15.97
N SER A 85 17.81 -4.08 15.62
CA SER A 85 17.59 -2.65 15.91
C SER A 85 17.59 -2.38 17.41
N TYR A 86 16.89 -3.21 18.18
CA TYR A 86 16.90 -3.16 19.63
C TYR A 86 18.33 -3.30 20.18
N ALA A 87 19.11 -4.28 19.72
CA ALA A 87 20.50 -4.47 20.17
C ALA A 87 21.41 -3.27 19.85
N ILE A 88 21.29 -2.68 18.65
CA ILE A 88 22.06 -1.49 18.25
C ILE A 88 21.75 -0.30 19.16
N ILE A 89 20.47 -0.04 19.42
CA ILE A 89 20.06 1.05 20.30
C ILE A 89 20.48 0.76 21.75
N MET A 90 20.35 -0.47 22.24
CA MET A 90 20.80 -0.82 23.59
C MET A 90 22.31 -0.63 23.76
N ALA A 91 23.11 -0.97 22.76
CA ALA A 91 24.55 -0.72 22.76
C ALA A 91 24.86 0.78 22.76
N MET A 92 24.10 1.59 22.00
CA MET A 92 24.24 3.05 22.02
C MET A 92 23.91 3.62 23.40
N LEU A 93 22.76 3.28 23.99
CA LEU A 93 22.36 3.80 25.30
C LEU A 93 23.34 3.39 26.41
N LEU A 94 23.88 2.17 26.33
CA LEU A 94 24.96 1.73 27.20
C LEU A 94 26.23 2.56 26.99
N GLY A 95 26.63 2.83 25.75
CA GLY A 95 27.76 3.69 25.43
C GLY A 95 27.58 5.12 25.97
N VAL A 96 26.36 5.67 25.85
CA VAL A 96 26.00 6.97 26.43
C VAL A 96 26.12 6.93 27.95
N TYR A 97 25.62 5.88 28.62
CA TYR A 97 25.73 5.72 30.07
C TYR A 97 27.20 5.68 30.51
N LEU A 98 28.03 4.88 29.84
CA LEU A 98 29.45 4.72 30.18
C LEU A 98 30.27 6.01 29.99
N LEU A 99 29.89 6.84 29.02
CA LEU A 99 30.58 8.11 28.74
C LEU A 99 30.03 9.30 29.54
N ALA A 100 28.75 9.27 29.90
CA ALA A 100 28.11 10.35 30.64
C ALA A 100 28.38 10.24 32.15
N ASP A 101 28.02 9.08 32.72
CA ASP A 101 28.06 8.86 34.17
C ASP A 101 28.04 7.35 34.49
N PRO A 102 29.18 6.66 34.35
CA PRO A 102 29.27 5.20 34.54
C PRO A 102 29.02 4.74 35.99
N GLY A 103 28.98 5.67 36.96
CA GLY A 103 28.62 5.40 38.36
C GLY A 103 27.19 5.82 38.72
N GLY A 104 26.49 6.48 37.79
CA GLY A 104 25.15 7.00 37.99
C GLY A 104 24.06 5.96 37.87
N TYR A 105 22.82 6.43 37.95
CA TYR A 105 21.64 5.58 37.81
C TYR A 105 21.55 4.98 36.39
N PRO A 106 21.50 3.65 36.22
CA PRO A 106 21.50 2.98 34.92
C PRO A 106 20.11 3.04 34.25
N TRP A 107 19.70 4.25 33.86
CA TRP A 107 18.38 4.55 33.28
C TRP A 107 18.08 3.75 32.01
N PHE A 108 19.12 3.34 31.25
CA PHE A 108 18.97 2.56 30.02
C PHE A 108 18.32 1.20 30.27
N LEU A 109 18.33 0.68 31.50
CA LEU A 109 17.65 -0.55 31.88
C LEU A 109 16.12 -0.46 31.72
N TRP A 110 15.51 0.73 31.84
CA TRP A 110 14.06 0.88 31.64
C TRP A 110 13.62 0.67 30.19
N PRO A 111 14.24 1.35 29.19
CA PRO A 111 14.05 0.98 27.79
C PRO A 111 14.42 -0.48 27.52
N ALA A 112 15.50 -0.99 28.12
CA ALA A 112 15.92 -2.39 27.96
C ALA A 112 14.79 -3.35 28.34
N LEU A 113 14.21 -3.18 29.53
CA LEU A 113 13.15 -4.04 30.05
C LEU A 113 11.85 -3.87 29.26
N GLY A 114 11.41 -2.62 29.04
CA GLY A 114 10.15 -2.35 28.34
C GLY A 114 10.13 -2.88 26.91
N TRP A 115 11.14 -2.53 26.11
CA TRP A 115 11.24 -3.00 24.72
C TRP A 115 11.72 -4.45 24.63
N GLY A 116 12.51 -4.92 25.59
CA GLY A 116 12.96 -6.31 25.67
C GLY A 116 11.78 -7.29 25.82
N VAL A 117 10.76 -6.93 26.61
CA VAL A 117 9.52 -7.72 26.70
C VAL A 117 8.80 -7.79 25.36
N ALA A 118 8.71 -6.68 24.61
CA ALA A 118 8.07 -6.68 23.29
C ALA A 118 8.82 -7.59 22.28
N VAL A 119 10.15 -7.54 22.29
CA VAL A 119 10.99 -8.43 21.45
C VAL A 119 10.82 -9.90 21.87
N ALA A 120 10.78 -10.19 23.17
CA ALA A 120 10.58 -11.53 23.70
C ALA A 120 9.19 -12.10 23.34
N ILE A 121 8.13 -11.28 23.42
CA ILE A 121 6.78 -11.65 22.97
C ILE A 121 6.79 -11.96 21.47
N HIS A 122 7.41 -11.10 20.66
CA HIS A 122 7.47 -11.31 19.21
C HIS A 122 8.22 -12.61 18.85
N PHE A 123 9.34 -12.89 19.53
CA PHE A 123 10.07 -14.15 19.41
C PHE A 123 9.21 -15.37 19.79
N PHE A 124 8.49 -15.26 20.91
CA PHE A 124 7.60 -16.32 21.40
C PHE A 124 6.46 -16.60 20.42
N VAL A 125 5.84 -15.55 19.85
CA VAL A 125 4.81 -15.68 18.80
C VAL A 125 5.35 -16.34 17.54
N LEU A 126 6.60 -16.07 17.16
CA LEU A 126 7.23 -16.67 15.97
C LEU A 126 7.55 -18.16 16.15
N ILE A 127 7.99 -18.56 17.34
CA ILE A 127 8.27 -19.97 17.66
C ILE A 127 6.98 -20.76 17.90
N MET A 128 6.00 -20.15 18.58
CA MET A 128 4.72 -20.77 18.89
C MET A 128 3.74 -20.75 17.71
N GLY A 129 4.18 -20.28 16.54
CA GLY A 129 3.57 -20.51 15.24
C GLY A 129 3.62 -21.98 14.82
N LYS A 130 3.20 -22.90 15.72
CA LYS A 130 2.91 -24.30 15.43
C LYS A 130 1.56 -24.35 14.72
N ASN A 131 1.60 -24.85 13.48
CA ASN A 131 0.49 -25.35 12.65
C ASN A 131 -0.92 -24.98 13.14
N ARG A 132 -1.38 -23.75 12.84
CA ARG A 132 -2.81 -23.46 12.88
C ARG A 132 -3.43 -24.17 11.68
N ASN A 133 -3.89 -25.40 11.90
CA ASN A 133 -4.82 -26.02 10.99
C ASN A 133 -6.05 -25.10 10.94
N PRO A 134 -6.51 -24.62 9.77
CA PRO A 134 -7.63 -23.68 9.67
C PRO A 134 -8.96 -24.18 10.25
N ALA A 135 -9.01 -25.42 10.73
CA ALA A 135 -10.22 -26.10 11.17
C ALA A 135 -10.59 -25.90 12.66
N GLU A 136 -9.76 -25.27 13.49
CA GLU A 136 -9.93 -25.35 14.96
C GLU A 136 -10.35 -24.06 15.70
N THR A 137 -10.50 -22.90 15.05
CA THR A 137 -11.01 -21.69 15.75
C THR A 137 -12.05 -20.88 14.95
N PRO A 138 -13.29 -21.37 14.80
CA PRO A 138 -14.43 -20.56 14.36
C PRO A 138 -14.80 -19.46 15.38
N ASP A 139 -14.67 -19.76 16.68
CA ASP A 139 -15.23 -18.97 17.78
C ASP A 139 -14.55 -17.60 17.98
N LEU A 140 -13.24 -17.47 17.70
CA LEU A 140 -12.55 -16.16 17.80
C LEU A 140 -12.87 -15.22 16.64
N ALA A 141 -13.10 -15.78 15.44
CA ALA A 141 -13.54 -15.02 14.27
C ALA A 141 -15.00 -14.57 14.45
N GLU A 142 -15.86 -15.46 14.95
CA GLU A 142 -17.23 -15.12 15.33
C GLU A 142 -17.27 -14.07 16.46
N GLN A 143 -16.53 -14.23 17.56
CA GLN A 143 -16.55 -13.22 18.63
C GLN A 143 -16.02 -11.84 18.20
N SER A 144 -15.02 -11.80 17.30
CA SER A 144 -14.49 -10.53 16.78
C SER A 144 -15.49 -9.85 15.82
N THR A 145 -16.23 -10.64 15.03
CA THR A 145 -17.28 -10.15 14.13
C THR A 145 -18.55 -9.78 14.89
N GLU A 146 -18.91 -10.52 15.95
CA GLU A 146 -20.00 -10.26 16.89
C GLU A 146 -19.77 -8.95 17.65
N LYS A 147 -18.58 -8.74 18.22
CA LYS A 147 -18.22 -7.47 18.89
C LYS A 147 -18.24 -6.29 17.92
N ARG A 148 -17.81 -6.50 16.67
CA ARG A 148 -17.85 -5.48 15.62
C ARG A 148 -19.29 -5.19 15.16
N ARG A 149 -20.14 -6.22 15.06
CA ARG A 149 -21.58 -6.11 14.78
C ARG A 149 -22.31 -5.39 15.91
N LYS A 150 -22.00 -5.69 17.17
CA LYS A 150 -22.59 -5.02 18.34
C LYS A 150 -22.21 -3.54 18.39
N ARG A 151 -20.94 -3.19 18.20
CA ARG A 151 -20.49 -1.78 18.07
C ARG A 151 -21.14 -1.04 16.90
N LYS A 152 -21.38 -1.73 15.78
CA LYS A 152 -22.08 -1.14 14.62
C LYS A 152 -23.57 -0.95 14.92
N ARG A 153 -24.20 -1.91 15.60
CA ARG A 153 -25.60 -1.86 16.03
C ARG A 153 -25.84 -0.74 17.04
N ASP A 154 -24.91 -0.54 17.97
CA ASP A 154 -25.00 0.52 18.99
C ASP A 154 -24.77 1.92 18.37
N ARG A 155 -23.99 2.03 17.27
CA ARG A 155 -23.88 3.26 16.46
C ARG A 155 -25.10 3.52 15.57
N LEU A 156 -25.80 2.47 15.16
CA LEU A 156 -27.03 2.54 14.36
C LEU A 156 -28.29 2.72 15.22
N ALA A 157 -28.17 2.69 16.55
CA ALA A 157 -29.25 2.93 17.51
C ALA A 157 -29.40 4.41 17.88
N GLU A 158 -28.52 5.28 17.37
CA GLU A 158 -28.75 6.72 17.36
C GLU A 158 -29.75 7.03 16.24
N PRO A 159 -30.88 7.71 16.53
CA PRO A 159 -31.95 7.88 15.55
C PRO A 159 -31.55 8.95 14.54
N GLU A 160 -30.75 8.57 13.55
CA GLU A 160 -30.64 9.31 12.30
C GLU A 160 -31.94 9.11 11.52
N SER A 161 -32.71 10.18 11.40
CA SER A 161 -33.88 10.27 10.53
C SER A 161 -33.55 9.75 9.13
N PRO A 162 -34.47 9.07 8.43
CA PRO A 162 -34.18 8.44 7.15
C PRO A 162 -33.93 9.52 6.09
N GLU A 163 -32.66 9.71 5.71
CA GLU A 163 -32.33 10.35 4.44
C GLU A 163 -32.89 9.47 3.30
N PRO A 164 -33.65 10.04 2.35
CA PRO A 164 -34.07 9.30 1.18
C PRO A 164 -32.84 8.85 0.38
N PRO A 165 -32.90 7.71 -0.34
CA PRO A 165 -31.77 7.23 -1.12
C PRO A 165 -31.34 8.31 -2.09
N ALA A 166 -30.16 8.88 -1.86
CA ALA A 166 -29.51 9.76 -2.80
C ALA A 166 -29.31 8.96 -4.09
N VAL A 167 -30.20 9.19 -5.06
CA VAL A 167 -29.94 8.98 -6.47
C VAL A 167 -28.54 9.51 -6.73
N VAL A 168 -27.68 8.68 -7.31
CA VAL A 168 -26.29 8.99 -7.64
C VAL A 168 -26.25 10.33 -8.41
N SER A 169 -26.03 11.41 -7.67
CA SER A 169 -25.97 12.76 -8.22
C SER A 169 -24.58 12.96 -8.82
N ALA A 170 -24.49 12.77 -10.12
CA ALA A 170 -23.83 13.60 -11.15
C ALA A 170 -22.72 14.63 -10.78
N ALA A 171 -21.88 14.45 -9.76
CA ALA A 171 -20.93 15.50 -9.35
C ALA A 171 -19.54 15.01 -8.89
N GLY A 172 -18.95 14.03 -9.60
CA GLY A 172 -17.48 13.99 -9.71
C GLY A 172 -17.02 14.97 -10.80
N PRO A 173 -15.75 15.45 -10.82
CA PRO A 173 -15.23 16.13 -12.00
C PRO A 173 -15.51 15.24 -13.21
N ALA A 174 -16.08 15.79 -14.28
CA ALA A 174 -16.52 14.98 -15.42
C ALA A 174 -15.38 14.03 -15.81
N LEU A 175 -15.64 12.72 -15.93
CA LEU A 175 -14.62 11.73 -16.30
C LEU A 175 -13.84 12.19 -17.56
N LYS A 176 -14.55 12.90 -18.45
CA LYS A 176 -13.99 13.62 -19.60
C LYS A 176 -12.90 14.64 -19.24
N ASP A 177 -13.07 15.43 -18.19
CA ASP A 177 -12.06 16.37 -17.69
C ASP A 177 -10.86 15.66 -17.09
N GLN A 178 -11.09 14.56 -16.36
CA GLN A 178 -10.00 13.76 -15.78
C GLN A 178 -9.14 13.11 -16.88
N VAL A 179 -9.78 12.54 -17.91
CA VAL A 179 -9.11 12.03 -19.11
C VAL A 179 -8.34 13.14 -19.82
N LYS A 180 -8.95 14.32 -20.00
CA LYS A 180 -8.27 15.47 -20.61
C LYS A 180 -7.04 15.90 -19.82
N LYS A 181 -7.12 15.92 -18.49
CA LYS A 181 -5.97 16.22 -17.61
C LYS A 181 -4.88 15.15 -17.72
N ALA A 182 -5.23 13.87 -17.74
CA ALA A 182 -4.28 12.77 -17.92
C ALA A 182 -3.52 12.90 -19.25
N ARG A 183 -4.22 13.15 -20.36
CA ARG A 183 -3.61 13.44 -21.68
C ARG A 183 -2.71 14.68 -21.66
N THR A 184 -3.07 15.69 -20.89
CA THR A 184 -2.26 16.91 -20.74
C THR A 184 -0.95 16.60 -20.01
N TYR A 185 -1.01 15.88 -18.89
CA TYR A 185 0.19 15.45 -18.16
C TYR A 185 1.07 14.56 -19.02
N GLN A 186 0.49 13.59 -19.74
CA GLN A 186 1.20 12.73 -20.69
C GLN A 186 2.03 13.55 -21.70
N ALA A 187 1.39 14.52 -22.36
CA ALA A 187 2.04 15.36 -23.36
C ALA A 187 3.18 16.20 -22.78
N GLN A 188 2.98 16.76 -21.58
CA GLN A 188 4.00 17.55 -20.88
C GLN A 188 5.18 16.69 -20.42
N ILE A 189 4.92 15.50 -19.87
CA ILE A 189 5.98 14.59 -19.44
C ILE A 189 6.81 14.12 -20.64
N LYS A 190 6.16 13.75 -21.75
CA LYS A 190 6.86 13.36 -22.97
C LYS A 190 7.74 14.46 -23.56
N SER A 191 7.27 15.71 -23.50
CA SER A 191 8.08 16.84 -23.99
C SER A 191 9.32 17.08 -23.12
N LEU A 192 9.19 16.94 -21.79
CA LEU A 192 10.31 17.00 -20.86
C LEU A 192 11.30 15.85 -21.08
N LEU A 193 10.80 14.62 -21.25
CA LEU A 193 11.63 13.45 -21.55
C LEU A 193 12.48 13.68 -22.81
N LYS A 194 11.85 14.12 -23.91
CA LYS A 194 12.52 14.41 -25.17
C LYS A 194 13.56 15.54 -25.06
N ALA A 195 13.33 16.52 -24.18
CA ALA A 195 14.28 17.59 -23.90
C ALA A 195 15.50 17.08 -23.11
N SER A 196 15.30 16.17 -22.15
CA SER A 196 16.35 15.57 -21.32
C SER A 196 17.19 14.50 -22.04
N THR A 197 16.67 13.85 -23.10
CA THR A 197 17.40 12.84 -23.88
C THR A 197 18.66 13.38 -24.57
N ARG A 198 18.81 14.71 -24.69
CA ARG A 198 19.91 15.34 -25.43
C ARG A 198 21.29 15.33 -24.72
N GLN A 199 21.41 14.88 -23.45
CA GLN A 199 22.65 15.05 -22.66
C GLN A 199 23.14 13.84 -21.83
N ASN A 200 22.83 12.60 -22.22
CA ASN A 200 23.29 11.27 -21.70
C ASN A 200 22.16 10.42 -21.10
N ILE A 201 22.21 9.11 -21.41
CA ILE A 201 21.39 7.97 -20.93
C ILE A 201 20.08 7.74 -21.71
N HIS A 202 20.15 7.01 -22.83
CA HIS A 202 18.99 6.68 -23.68
C HIS A 202 18.16 5.45 -23.21
N ILE A 203 18.70 4.54 -22.40
CA ILE A 203 18.07 3.20 -22.22
C ILE A 203 16.92 3.17 -21.19
N ARG A 204 16.89 4.08 -20.20
CA ARG A 204 15.85 4.09 -19.13
C ARG A 204 14.69 5.06 -19.37
N GLN A 205 14.79 5.97 -20.34
CA GLN A 205 13.77 7.01 -20.59
C GLN A 205 12.67 6.54 -21.55
N ASP A 206 13.02 5.70 -22.53
CA ASP A 206 12.05 5.12 -23.48
C ASP A 206 11.05 4.18 -22.79
N ASP A 207 11.47 3.51 -21.72
CA ASP A 207 10.63 2.62 -20.92
C ASP A 207 9.56 3.40 -20.14
N LEU A 208 9.94 4.54 -19.56
CA LEU A 208 9.00 5.40 -18.83
C LEU A 208 7.96 6.04 -19.77
N ALA A 209 8.36 6.44 -20.97
CA ALA A 209 7.43 7.01 -21.96
C ALA A 209 6.35 6.01 -22.38
N LYS A 210 6.72 4.73 -22.56
CA LYS A 210 5.78 3.65 -22.87
C LYS A 210 4.85 3.36 -21.70
N GLN A 211 5.38 3.28 -20.48
CA GLN A 211 4.57 3.06 -19.28
C GLN A 211 3.52 4.15 -19.09
N ILE A 212 3.89 5.42 -19.30
CA ILE A 212 2.94 6.54 -19.20
C ILE A 212 1.82 6.42 -20.26
N ASP A 213 2.13 5.91 -21.46
CA ASP A 213 1.12 5.69 -22.50
C ASP A 213 0.10 4.62 -22.09
N GLU A 214 0.59 3.55 -21.49
CA GLU A 214 -0.23 2.47 -20.96
C GLU A 214 -1.14 2.98 -19.83
N TRP A 215 -0.61 3.78 -18.91
CA TRP A 215 -1.37 4.35 -17.79
C TRP A 215 -2.51 5.26 -18.27
N VAL A 216 -2.21 6.14 -19.22
CA VAL A 216 -3.20 7.08 -19.76
C VAL A 216 -4.27 6.33 -20.56
N ARG A 217 -3.86 5.31 -21.33
CA ARG A 217 -4.79 4.45 -22.05
C ARG A 217 -5.73 3.69 -21.11
N ALA A 218 -5.21 3.15 -20.01
CA ALA A 218 -6.03 2.44 -19.02
C ALA A 218 -7.06 3.37 -18.36
N VAL A 219 -6.65 4.60 -18.02
CA VAL A 219 -7.57 5.64 -17.51
C VAL A 219 -8.66 5.98 -18.52
N GLU A 220 -8.33 6.08 -19.80
CA GLU A 220 -9.30 6.34 -20.87
C GLU A 220 -10.34 5.22 -20.99
N VAL A 221 -9.89 3.97 -20.99
CA VAL A 221 -10.75 2.78 -21.07
C VAL A 221 -11.68 2.71 -19.84
N LEU A 222 -11.14 2.89 -18.63
CA LEU A 222 -11.94 2.90 -17.41
C LEU A 222 -12.99 4.02 -17.44
N ALA A 223 -12.58 5.23 -17.83
CA ALA A 223 -13.48 6.38 -17.91
C ALA A 223 -14.63 6.14 -18.89
N GLU A 224 -14.34 5.58 -20.06
CA GLU A 224 -15.35 5.22 -21.07
C GLU A 224 -16.30 4.13 -20.55
N ARG A 225 -15.77 3.09 -19.89
CA ARG A 225 -16.57 1.98 -19.35
C ARG A 225 -17.50 2.45 -18.22
N ILE A 226 -17.01 3.30 -17.31
CA ILE A 226 -17.82 3.90 -16.25
C ILE A 226 -18.93 4.77 -16.86
N GLU A 227 -18.61 5.56 -17.87
CA GLU A 227 -19.59 6.41 -18.54
C GLU A 227 -20.66 5.58 -19.27
N SER A 228 -20.27 4.48 -19.93
CA SER A 228 -21.20 3.53 -20.54
C SER A 228 -22.16 2.93 -19.51
N PHE A 229 -21.67 2.55 -18.33
CA PHE A 229 -22.51 2.09 -17.23
C PHE A 229 -23.49 3.18 -16.75
N ARG A 230 -23.01 4.42 -16.57
CA ARG A 230 -23.85 5.53 -16.11
C ARG A 230 -24.95 5.87 -17.12
N GLN A 231 -24.67 5.71 -18.40
CA GLN A 231 -25.63 5.93 -19.49
C GLN A 231 -26.56 4.74 -19.74
N ASN A 232 -26.28 3.56 -19.17
CA ASN A 232 -27.10 2.38 -19.34
C ASN A 232 -28.39 2.48 -18.49
N SER A 233 -29.46 2.97 -19.09
CA SER A 233 -30.76 3.18 -18.42
C SER A 233 -31.37 1.90 -17.85
N LEU A 234 -31.09 0.73 -18.44
CA LEU A 234 -31.57 -0.55 -17.94
C LEU A 234 -30.95 -0.86 -16.58
N ILE A 235 -29.63 -0.78 -16.46
CA ILE A 235 -28.94 -1.08 -15.19
C ILE A 235 -29.36 -0.07 -14.10
N GLN A 236 -29.54 1.20 -14.46
CA GLN A 236 -30.04 2.21 -13.53
C GLN A 236 -31.47 1.91 -13.07
N THR A 237 -32.32 1.40 -13.96
CA THR A 237 -33.67 0.97 -13.64
C THR A 237 -33.65 -0.25 -12.72
N ASP A 238 -32.85 -1.27 -13.03
CA ASP A 238 -32.75 -2.49 -12.22
C ASP A 238 -32.19 -2.18 -10.82
N LEU A 239 -31.19 -1.29 -10.72
CA LEU A 239 -30.67 -0.81 -9.44
C LEU A 239 -31.73 -0.17 -8.54
N ALA A 240 -32.69 0.55 -9.13
CA ALA A 240 -33.78 1.17 -8.39
C ALA A 240 -34.94 0.20 -8.09
N ALA A 241 -35.26 -0.69 -9.04
CA ALA A 241 -36.45 -1.53 -9.00
C ALA A 241 -36.24 -2.86 -8.26
N VAL A 242 -35.08 -3.51 -8.40
CA VAL A 242 -34.82 -4.84 -7.84
C VAL A 242 -34.96 -4.88 -6.31
N PRO A 243 -34.45 -3.91 -5.52
CA PRO A 243 -34.67 -3.88 -4.08
C PRO A 243 -36.16 -3.84 -3.69
N GLN A 244 -36.98 -3.09 -4.45
CA GLN A 244 -38.42 -2.99 -4.20
C GLN A 244 -39.14 -4.31 -4.53
N SER A 245 -38.74 -4.99 -5.60
CA SER A 245 -39.27 -6.31 -5.96
C SER A 245 -38.93 -7.37 -4.91
N ILE A 246 -37.75 -7.30 -4.31
CA ILE A 246 -37.35 -8.19 -3.19
C ILE A 246 -38.25 -7.96 -1.98
N ASP A 247 -38.47 -6.70 -1.60
CA ASP A 247 -39.33 -6.35 -0.47
C ASP A 247 -40.80 -6.75 -0.68
N ASP A 248 -41.32 -6.63 -1.91
CA ASP A 248 -42.66 -7.14 -2.25
C ASP A 248 -42.74 -8.68 -2.13
N LEU A 249 -41.75 -9.40 -2.67
CA LEU A 249 -41.69 -10.86 -2.58
C LEU A 249 -41.57 -11.34 -1.13
N GLU A 250 -40.78 -10.67 -0.29
CA GLU A 250 -40.65 -10.98 1.13
C GLU A 250 -41.97 -10.78 1.88
N ARG A 251 -42.70 -9.69 1.58
CA ARG A 251 -44.02 -9.43 2.16
C ARG A 251 -45.04 -10.49 1.76
N ARG A 252 -45.08 -10.88 0.48
CA ARG A 252 -46.01 -11.92 -0.02
C ARG A 252 -45.70 -13.29 0.57
N LEU A 253 -44.41 -13.63 0.67
CA LEU A 253 -43.94 -14.86 1.29
C LEU A 253 -44.35 -14.96 2.78
N ALA A 254 -44.34 -13.83 3.51
CA ALA A 254 -44.73 -13.80 4.93
C ALA A 254 -46.22 -14.10 5.16
N SER A 255 -47.07 -13.83 4.18
CA SER A 255 -48.52 -14.09 4.24
C SER A 255 -48.98 -15.36 3.53
N GLU A 256 -48.09 -16.06 2.82
CA GLU A 256 -48.45 -17.22 2.00
C GLU A 256 -48.59 -18.50 2.84
N THR A 257 -49.69 -19.22 2.61
CA THR A 257 -50.05 -20.45 3.34
C THR A 257 -49.93 -21.70 2.49
N ASP A 258 -50.02 -21.58 1.16
CA ASP A 258 -49.86 -22.70 0.24
C ASP A 258 -48.38 -23.09 0.10
N GLU A 259 -48.04 -24.35 0.38
CA GLU A 259 -46.65 -24.82 0.41
C GLU A 259 -45.99 -24.78 -0.98
N SER A 260 -46.76 -25.04 -2.04
CA SER A 260 -46.25 -25.03 -3.42
C SER A 260 -45.92 -23.61 -3.89
N THR A 261 -46.81 -22.66 -3.63
CA THR A 261 -46.64 -21.23 -3.95
C THR A 261 -45.51 -20.61 -3.12
N ARG A 262 -45.42 -20.99 -1.84
CA ARG A 262 -44.33 -20.57 -0.96
C ARG A 262 -42.97 -21.00 -1.50
N ALA A 263 -42.84 -22.26 -1.92
CA ALA A 263 -41.59 -22.77 -2.50
C ALA A 263 -41.19 -22.03 -3.79
N GLU A 264 -42.17 -21.65 -4.63
CA GLU A 264 -41.92 -20.86 -5.84
C GLU A 264 -41.49 -19.42 -5.52
N LEU A 265 -42.13 -18.78 -4.53
CA LEU A 265 -41.75 -17.45 -4.04
C LEU A 265 -40.34 -17.46 -3.45
N GLU A 266 -39.97 -18.46 -2.64
CA GLU A 266 -38.62 -18.61 -2.08
C GLU A 266 -37.55 -18.77 -3.17
N ARG A 267 -37.85 -19.57 -4.20
CA ARG A 267 -36.96 -19.74 -5.36
C ARG A 267 -36.76 -18.42 -6.10
N THR A 268 -37.83 -17.69 -6.36
CA THR A 268 -37.79 -16.40 -7.06
C THR A 268 -37.05 -15.35 -6.24
N LEU A 269 -37.34 -15.26 -4.95
CA LEU A 269 -36.66 -14.36 -4.01
C LEU A 269 -35.15 -14.60 -4.00
N THR A 270 -34.72 -15.87 -4.02
CA THR A 270 -33.30 -16.23 -4.08
C THR A 270 -32.63 -15.70 -5.35
N VAL A 271 -33.28 -15.84 -6.51
CA VAL A 271 -32.79 -15.31 -7.78
C VAL A 271 -32.66 -13.78 -7.73
N HIS A 272 -33.67 -13.08 -7.22
CA HIS A 272 -33.63 -11.62 -7.09
C HIS A 272 -32.55 -11.14 -6.11
N LYS A 273 -32.36 -11.83 -4.97
CA LYS A 273 -31.29 -11.52 -4.01
C LYS A 273 -29.90 -11.68 -4.64
N ASN A 274 -29.67 -12.76 -5.38
CA ASN A 274 -28.41 -12.97 -6.11
C ASN A 274 -28.18 -11.87 -7.15
N HIS A 275 -29.23 -11.43 -7.85
CA HIS A 275 -29.13 -10.34 -8.81
C HIS A 275 -28.79 -9.01 -8.13
N LEU A 276 -29.40 -8.69 -6.99
CA LEU A 276 -29.06 -7.50 -6.20
C LEU A 276 -27.60 -7.55 -5.72
N GLU A 277 -27.12 -8.71 -5.29
CA GLU A 277 -25.72 -8.89 -4.91
C GLU A 277 -24.78 -8.59 -6.09
N ALA A 278 -25.07 -9.12 -7.28
CA ALA A 278 -24.28 -8.86 -8.49
C ALA A 278 -24.29 -7.35 -8.85
N LEU A 279 -25.44 -6.68 -8.76
CA LEU A 279 -25.54 -5.23 -8.99
C LEU A 279 -24.73 -4.43 -7.98
N ASN A 280 -24.75 -4.80 -6.69
CA ASN A 280 -23.96 -4.16 -5.65
C ASN A 280 -22.45 -4.37 -5.85
N GLN A 281 -22.04 -5.57 -6.27
CA GLN A 281 -20.64 -5.86 -6.62
C GLN A 281 -20.17 -4.96 -7.78
N LEU A 282 -20.99 -4.82 -8.83
CA LEU A 282 -20.71 -3.94 -9.96
C LEU A 282 -20.55 -2.47 -9.53
N GLN A 283 -21.44 -1.95 -8.69
CA GLN A 283 -21.29 -0.60 -8.13
C GLN A 283 -19.98 -0.44 -7.35
N GLY A 284 -19.60 -1.46 -6.58
CA GLY A 284 -18.33 -1.49 -5.86
C GLY A 284 -17.12 -1.41 -6.80
N THR A 285 -17.13 -2.18 -7.88
CA THR A 285 -16.10 -2.17 -8.93
C THR A 285 -15.99 -0.81 -9.60
N ILE A 286 -17.11 -0.18 -9.96
CA ILE A 286 -17.11 1.16 -10.56
C ILE A 286 -16.50 2.20 -9.63
N LYS A 287 -16.87 2.15 -8.34
CA LYS A 287 -16.30 3.07 -7.34
C LYS A 287 -14.79 2.88 -7.18
N ARG A 288 -14.30 1.63 -7.21
CA ARG A 288 -12.86 1.36 -7.19
C ARG A 288 -12.16 1.88 -8.45
N ALA A 289 -12.75 1.65 -9.62
CA ALA A 289 -12.24 2.17 -10.89
C ALA A 289 -12.12 3.71 -10.88
N GLU A 290 -13.11 4.42 -10.34
CA GLU A 290 -13.06 5.88 -10.16
C GLU A 290 -11.89 6.33 -9.27
N ILE A 291 -11.68 5.67 -8.13
CA ILE A 291 -10.54 5.94 -7.23
C ILE A 291 -9.21 5.67 -7.93
N LYS A 292 -9.13 4.60 -8.74
CA LYS A 292 -7.93 4.23 -9.50
C LYS A 292 -7.60 5.28 -10.57
N ILE A 293 -8.60 5.86 -11.25
CA ILE A 293 -8.40 6.98 -12.16
C ILE A 293 -7.81 8.19 -11.43
N GLU A 294 -8.39 8.57 -10.28
CA GLU A 294 -7.91 9.72 -9.50
C GLU A 294 -6.47 9.51 -9.02
N SER A 295 -6.18 8.33 -8.46
CA SER A 295 -4.83 7.96 -8.01
C SER A 295 -3.80 8.03 -9.15
N THR A 296 -4.17 7.56 -10.34
CA THR A 296 -3.30 7.60 -11.53
C THR A 296 -3.04 9.05 -11.95
N LEU A 297 -4.07 9.90 -11.91
CA LEU A 297 -3.93 11.31 -12.24
C LEU A 297 -2.99 12.05 -11.27
N SER A 298 -3.11 11.77 -9.96
CA SER A 298 -2.20 12.33 -8.95
C SER A 298 -0.76 11.87 -9.17
N LEU A 299 -0.54 10.61 -9.57
CA LEU A 299 0.77 10.07 -9.89
C LEU A 299 1.37 10.75 -11.13
N LEU A 300 0.59 10.92 -12.21
CA LEU A 300 1.02 11.67 -13.39
C LEU A 300 1.40 13.11 -13.03
N GLY A 301 0.61 13.78 -12.18
CA GLY A 301 0.92 15.12 -11.68
C GLY A 301 2.23 15.15 -10.87
N THR A 302 2.45 14.17 -9.99
CA THR A 302 3.66 14.05 -9.19
C THR A 302 4.90 13.86 -10.08
N LEU A 303 4.82 12.95 -11.06
CA LEU A 303 5.89 12.68 -11.99
C LEU A 303 6.21 13.91 -12.85
N TYR A 304 5.19 14.61 -13.33
CA TYR A 304 5.37 15.88 -14.05
C TYR A 304 6.13 16.91 -13.19
N SER A 305 5.71 17.14 -11.95
CA SER A 305 6.37 18.10 -11.05
C SER A 305 7.80 17.68 -10.67
N GLN A 306 8.04 16.39 -10.45
CA GLN A 306 9.38 15.87 -10.15
C GLN A 306 10.33 15.99 -11.35
N MET A 307 9.84 15.74 -12.57
CA MET A 307 10.63 15.92 -13.79
C MET A 307 10.93 17.39 -14.07
N LEU A 308 9.98 18.28 -13.80
CA LEU A 308 10.19 19.73 -13.92
C LEU A 308 11.29 20.23 -12.97
N THR A 309 11.41 19.62 -11.78
CA THR A 309 12.38 20.01 -10.74
C THR A 309 13.72 19.26 -10.82
N SER A 310 13.94 18.42 -11.83
CA SER A 310 15.16 17.63 -12.03
C SER A 310 15.56 16.78 -10.81
N GLN A 311 14.58 16.36 -9.99
CA GLN A 311 14.81 15.52 -8.81
C GLN A 311 14.90 14.02 -9.19
N SER A 312 15.70 13.25 -8.44
CA SER A 312 16.03 11.85 -8.74
C SER A 312 14.80 10.91 -8.66
N THR A 313 14.53 10.18 -9.76
CA THR A 313 13.44 9.20 -9.91
C THR A 313 13.83 7.79 -9.40
N ASN A 314 14.03 7.64 -8.09
CA ASN A 314 14.40 6.34 -7.51
C ASN A 314 13.22 5.41 -7.13
N HIS A 315 11.97 5.78 -7.45
CA HIS A 315 10.76 5.05 -7.02
C HIS A 315 9.97 4.35 -8.14
N VAL A 316 10.54 4.22 -9.35
CA VAL A 316 9.86 3.64 -10.52
C VAL A 316 9.33 2.21 -10.29
N ALA A 317 10.00 1.42 -9.45
CA ALA A 317 9.60 0.03 -9.17
C ALA A 317 8.31 -0.11 -8.35
N ASP A 318 7.91 0.90 -7.58
CA ASP A 318 6.63 0.88 -6.84
C ASP A 318 5.43 1.21 -7.75
N TYR A 319 5.66 1.80 -8.92
CA TYR A 319 4.59 2.23 -9.83
C TYR A 319 4.08 1.13 -10.76
N SER A 320 4.88 0.09 -11.03
CA SER A 320 4.45 -1.06 -11.84
C SER A 320 3.30 -1.85 -11.17
N ARG A 321 3.29 -1.95 -9.83
CA ARG A 321 2.22 -2.63 -9.09
C ARG A 321 0.89 -1.89 -9.15
N LEU A 322 0.93 -0.56 -9.07
CA LEU A 322 -0.29 0.25 -9.19
C LEU A 322 -0.94 0.04 -10.57
N PHE A 323 -0.14 -0.17 -11.61
CA PHE A 323 -0.64 -0.43 -12.96
C PHE A 323 -1.24 -1.82 -13.10
N GLU A 324 -0.62 -2.85 -12.52
CA GLU A 324 -1.17 -4.20 -12.46
C GLU A 324 -2.59 -4.19 -11.85
N ASP A 325 -2.79 -3.43 -10.77
CA ASP A 325 -4.12 -3.26 -10.17
C ASP A 325 -5.13 -2.53 -11.09
N VAL A 326 -4.68 -1.56 -11.90
CA VAL A 326 -5.55 -0.79 -12.81
C VAL A 326 -5.99 -1.67 -13.97
N GLU A 327 -5.06 -2.45 -14.53
CA GLU A 327 -5.33 -3.41 -15.60
C GLU A 327 -6.26 -4.53 -15.12
N GLU A 328 -6.05 -5.02 -13.89
CA GLU A 328 -6.97 -5.95 -13.24
C GLU A 328 -8.38 -5.36 -13.10
N GLU A 329 -8.53 -4.12 -12.63
CA GLU A 329 -9.86 -3.52 -12.48
C GLU A 329 -10.54 -3.26 -13.84
N VAL A 330 -9.78 -2.99 -14.92
CA VAL A 330 -10.31 -2.93 -16.29
C VAL A 330 -10.92 -4.28 -16.69
N HIS A 331 -10.18 -5.37 -16.47
CA HIS A 331 -10.65 -6.72 -16.80
C HIS A 331 -11.87 -7.13 -15.97
N ILE A 332 -11.85 -6.87 -14.66
CA ILE A 332 -12.99 -7.15 -13.78
C ILE A 332 -14.23 -6.38 -14.23
N LEU A 333 -14.09 -5.10 -14.56
CA LEU A 333 -15.23 -4.29 -15.02
C LEU A 333 -15.73 -4.74 -16.39
N GLN A 334 -14.84 -5.21 -17.27
CA GLN A 334 -15.20 -5.83 -18.55
C GLN A 334 -16.05 -7.08 -18.31
N ASP A 335 -15.54 -8.04 -17.55
CA ASP A 335 -16.15 -9.35 -17.31
C ASP A 335 -17.52 -9.22 -16.64
N HIS A 336 -17.66 -8.34 -15.65
CA HIS A 336 -18.95 -8.16 -14.95
C HIS A 336 -20.02 -7.56 -15.85
N LEU A 337 -19.65 -6.61 -16.71
CA LEU A 337 -20.60 -6.00 -17.64
C LEU A 337 -20.98 -6.96 -18.77
N ASP A 338 -20.03 -7.77 -19.24
CA ASP A 338 -20.29 -8.79 -20.26
C ASP A 338 -21.17 -9.91 -19.69
N ALA A 339 -20.91 -10.36 -18.45
CA ALA A 339 -21.73 -11.34 -17.74
C ALA A 339 -23.19 -10.87 -17.56
N LEU A 340 -23.41 -9.58 -17.25
CA LEU A 340 -24.75 -9.00 -17.16
C LEU A 340 -25.45 -8.90 -18.53
N GLY A 341 -24.69 -8.72 -19.61
CA GLY A 341 -25.20 -8.77 -20.99
C GLY A 341 -25.57 -10.20 -21.44
N GLU A 342 -24.78 -11.20 -21.04
CA GLU A 342 -24.93 -12.59 -21.45
C GLU A 342 -26.12 -13.29 -20.77
N VAL A 343 -26.35 -13.06 -19.47
CA VAL A 343 -27.50 -13.60 -18.72
C VAL A 343 -28.84 -13.20 -19.35
N LYS A 344 -28.90 -12.07 -20.05
CA LYS A 344 -30.11 -11.61 -20.75
C LYS A 344 -30.19 -12.12 -22.20
N SER A 345 -29.06 -12.34 -22.85
CA SER A 345 -28.99 -12.87 -24.23
C SER A 345 -29.33 -14.37 -24.29
N GLY A 346 -29.19 -15.08 -23.17
CA GLY A 346 -29.60 -16.48 -22.99
C GLY A 346 -31.10 -16.72 -22.75
N ARG A 347 -31.97 -15.70 -22.86
CA ARG A 347 -33.43 -15.92 -22.95
C ARG A 347 -33.82 -16.21 -24.40
N ILE A 348 -33.84 -17.49 -24.74
CA ILE A 348 -34.77 -18.09 -25.73
C ILE A 348 -35.73 -18.97 -24.96
#